data_AF-A0A392PLF7-F1
#
_entry.id   AF-A0A392PLF7-F1
#
_cell.length_a   1.000
_cell.length_b   1.000
_cell.length_c   1.000
_cell.angle_alpha   90.00
_cell.angle_beta   90.00
_cell.angle_gamma   90.00
#
_symmetry.space_group_name_H-M   'P 1'
#
loop_
_entity.id
_entity.type
_entity.pdbx_description
1 polymer ?
#
loop_
_entity_poly.entity_id
_entity_poly.type
_entity_poly.pdbx_seq_one_letter_code
_entity_poly.pdbx_strand_id
1 'polypeptide(L)'
;MVEYVSSLGNFLGHVEGFDFHAFPTLQQLSLVSEQQLRNAGFGYRAKYIVGTVNALQLKPGGGEEWLRSLRKLELQDVISELSKLPG
;
A
#
# COMPACT_ATOMS: atom_id res chain seq x y z
N MET A 1 4.97 -6.32 -12.53
CA MET A 1 4.08 -6.32 -11.35
C MET A 1 4.55 -5.28 -10.32
N VAL A 2 5.70 -5.46 -9.66
CA VAL A 2 6.24 -4.50 -8.66
C VAL A 2 6.59 -3.14 -9.27
N GLU A 3 7.09 -3.13 -10.51
CA GLU A 3 7.38 -1.89 -11.26
C GLU A 3 6.15 -1.01 -11.46
N TYR A 4 4.97 -1.61 -11.73
CA TYR A 4 3.74 -0.84 -11.90
C TYR A 4 3.41 -0.05 -10.63
N VAL A 5 3.39 -0.71 -9.47
CA VAL A 5 3.11 -0.02 -8.21
C VAL A 5 4.20 1.00 -7.90
N SER A 6 5.47 0.68 -8.12
CA SER A 6 6.57 1.62 -7.87
C SER A 6 6.42 2.88 -8.71
N SER A 7 6.02 2.76 -9.98
CA SER A 7 5.84 3.91 -10.89
C SER A 7 4.72 4.88 -10.50
N LEU A 8 3.81 4.48 -9.60
CA LEU A 8 2.73 5.35 -9.10
C LEU A 8 3.21 6.38 -8.07
N GLY A 9 4.40 6.17 -7.51
CA GLY A 9 4.98 7.08 -6.53
C GLY A 9 5.81 8.19 -7.19
N ASN A 10 6.25 9.13 -6.35
CA ASN A 10 6.98 10.30 -6.83
C ASN A 10 8.32 9.89 -7.45
N PHE A 11 8.63 10.40 -8.64
CA PHE A 11 9.92 10.20 -9.28
C PHE A 11 11.07 10.78 -8.45
N LEU A 12 12.13 10.01 -8.28
CA LEU A 12 13.31 10.36 -7.48
C LEU A 12 14.54 10.65 -8.35
N GLY A 13 14.66 9.97 -9.49
CA GLY A 13 15.79 10.16 -10.40
C GLY A 13 16.03 8.99 -11.33
N HIS A 14 17.01 9.15 -12.22
CA HIS A 14 17.42 8.17 -13.20
C HIS A 14 18.88 7.76 -12.94
N VAL A 15 19.16 6.46 -12.82
CA VAL A 15 20.51 5.94 -12.60
C VAL A 15 20.72 4.73 -13.50
N GLU A 16 21.76 4.77 -14.33
CA GLU A 16 22.19 3.67 -15.20
C GLU A 16 21.06 3.02 -16.03
N GLY A 17 20.14 3.82 -16.56
CA GLY A 17 19.04 3.31 -17.39
C GLY A 17 17.76 2.99 -16.62
N PHE A 18 17.74 3.16 -15.30
CA PHE A 18 16.58 2.85 -14.46
C PHE A 18 15.98 4.12 -13.83
N ASP A 19 14.66 4.23 -13.93
CA ASP A 19 13.88 5.25 -13.22
C ASP A 19 13.52 4.77 -11.82
N PHE A 20 13.85 5.59 -10.82
CA PHE A 20 13.55 5.33 -9.43
C PHE A 20 12.38 6.19 -8.98
N HIS A 21 11.44 5.57 -8.29
CA HIS A 21 10.28 6.21 -7.70
C HIS A 21 10.21 5.86 -6.21
N ALA A 22 9.73 6.79 -5.39
CA ALA A 22 9.35 6.49 -4.02
C ALA A 22 8.19 5.49 -4.02
N PHE A 23 8.04 4.71 -2.95
CA PHE A 23 6.83 3.90 -2.82
C PHE A 23 5.60 4.83 -2.72
N PRO A 24 4.47 4.50 -3.39
CA PRO A 24 3.32 5.38 -3.41
C PRO A 24 2.72 5.57 -2.01
N THR A 25 2.22 6.78 -1.75
CA THR A 25 1.43 7.07 -0.53
C THR A 25 0.09 6.35 -0.54
N LEU A 26 -0.56 6.21 0.62
CA LEU A 26 -1.95 5.68 0.68
C LEU A 26 -2.92 6.47 -0.19
N GLN A 27 -2.73 7.79 -0.31
CA GLN A 27 -3.55 8.62 -1.19
C GLN A 27 -3.33 8.25 -2.67
N GLN A 28 -2.08 8.09 -3.11
CA GLN A 28 -1.78 7.68 -4.47
C GLN A 28 -2.31 6.28 -4.79
N LEU A 29 -2.18 5.33 -3.85
CA LEU A 29 -2.73 3.98 -4.01
C LEU A 29 -4.27 3.98 -4.07
N SER A 30 -4.94 4.90 -3.36
CA SER A 30 -6.41 4.98 -3.38
C SER A 30 -7.01 5.38 -4.72
N LEU A 31 -6.20 5.93 -5.63
CA LEU A 31 -6.63 6.29 -6.99
C LEU A 31 -6.54 5.09 -7.96
N VAL A 32 -5.99 3.97 -7.53
CA VAL A 32 -5.76 2.79 -8.36
C VAL A 32 -6.93 1.82 -8.20
N SER A 33 -7.56 1.46 -9.31
CA SER A 33 -8.62 0.45 -9.33
C SER A 33 -8.07 -0.98 -9.24
N GLU A 34 -8.90 -1.91 -8.74
CA GLU A 34 -8.56 -3.33 -8.73
C GLU A 34 -8.27 -3.85 -10.15
N GLN A 35 -9.00 -3.36 -11.17
CA GLN A 35 -8.80 -3.78 -12.55
C GLN A 35 -7.43 -3.35 -13.09
N GLN A 36 -6.96 -2.15 -12.77
CA GLN A 36 -5.61 -1.71 -13.13
C GLN A 36 -4.53 -2.62 -12.52
N LEU A 37 -4.69 -3.00 -11.24
CA LEU A 37 -3.78 -3.94 -10.59
C LEU A 37 -3.87 -5.35 -11.19
N ARG A 38 -5.06 -5.82 -11.56
CA ARG A 38 -5.24 -7.10 -12.27
C ARG A 38 -4.53 -7.10 -13.62
N ASN A 39 -4.70 -6.03 -14.39
CA ASN A 39 -4.01 -5.84 -15.67
C ASN A 39 -2.49 -5.79 -15.50
N ALA A 40 -2.00 -5.25 -14.37
CA ALA A 40 -0.58 -5.24 -14.00
C ALA A 40 -0.06 -6.59 -13.44
N GLY A 41 -0.90 -7.64 -13.44
CA GLY A 41 -0.52 -9.01 -13.10
C GLY A 41 -0.71 -9.41 -11.63
N PHE A 42 -1.25 -8.55 -10.77
CA PHE A 42 -1.42 -8.87 -9.34
C PHE A 42 -2.42 -10.01 -9.05
N GLY A 43 -3.24 -10.37 -10.04
CA GLY A 43 -4.21 -11.47 -9.94
C GLY A 43 -5.16 -11.27 -8.75
N TYR A 44 -5.36 -12.33 -7.97
CA TYR A 44 -6.27 -12.27 -6.81
C TYR A 44 -5.79 -11.32 -5.71
N ARG A 45 -4.51 -10.93 -5.68
CA ARG A 45 -3.98 -10.01 -4.65
C ARG A 45 -4.37 -8.55 -4.91
N ALA A 46 -4.81 -8.22 -6.12
CA ALA A 46 -5.31 -6.89 -6.45
C ALA A 46 -6.42 -6.43 -5.47
N LYS A 47 -7.34 -7.34 -5.12
CA LYS A 47 -8.44 -7.06 -4.18
C LYS A 47 -7.94 -6.77 -2.76
N TYR A 48 -6.81 -7.37 -2.35
CA TYR A 48 -6.23 -7.14 -1.02
C TYR A 48 -5.60 -5.77 -0.92
N ILE A 49 -4.91 -5.32 -1.97
CA ILE A 49 -4.30 -3.98 -2.01
C ILE A 49 -5.40 -2.91 -1.92
N VAL A 50 -6.42 -2.99 -2.78
CA VAL A 50 -7.55 -2.04 -2.75
C VAL A 50 -8.31 -2.12 -1.43
N GLY A 51 -8.62 -3.33 -0.96
CA GLY A 51 -9.32 -3.54 0.30
C GLY A 51 -8.55 -3.01 1.51
N THR A 52 -7.24 -3.21 1.55
CA THR A 52 -6.37 -2.71 2.62
C THR A 52 -6.27 -1.19 2.59
N VAL A 53 -6.09 -0.57 1.41
CA VAL A 53 -6.07 0.91 1.30
C VAL A 53 -7.38 1.50 1.82
N ASN A 54 -8.53 0.93 1.42
CA ASN A 54 -9.84 1.36 1.91
C ASN A 54 -9.98 1.18 3.43
N ALA A 55 -9.57 0.03 3.97
CA ALA A 55 -9.62 -0.24 5.41
C ALA A 55 -8.73 0.73 6.20
N LEU A 56 -7.55 1.07 5.67
CA LEU A 56 -6.62 2.02 6.27
C LEU A 56 -7.17 3.46 6.26
N GLN A 57 -7.87 3.87 5.21
CA GLN A 57 -8.51 5.20 5.16
C GLN A 57 -9.57 5.41 6.25
N LEU A 58 -10.18 4.33 6.74
CA LEU A 58 -11.20 4.35 7.80
C LEU A 58 -10.59 4.31 9.21
N LYS A 59 -9.26 4.22 9.35
CA LYS A 59 -8.61 4.19 10.67
C LYS A 59 -8.55 5.58 11.33
N PRO A 60 -8.58 5.66 12.67
CA PRO A 60 -8.41 6.93 13.39
C PRO A 60 -7.08 7.60 13.03
N GLY A 61 -7.10 8.91 12.78
CA GLY A 61 -5.91 9.67 12.34
C GLY A 61 -5.47 9.36 10.90
N GLY A 62 -6.20 8.50 10.18
CA GLY A 62 -5.83 8.00 8.87
C GLY A 62 -4.86 6.81 8.94
N GLY A 63 -4.70 6.13 7.82
CA GLY A 63 -3.96 4.87 7.74
C GLY A 63 -2.50 4.96 8.16
N GLU A 64 -1.80 6.03 7.77
CA GLU A 64 -0.38 6.24 8.10
C GLU A 64 -0.15 6.42 9.60
N GLU A 65 -0.99 7.23 10.27
CA GLU A 65 -0.87 7.47 11.70
C GLU A 65 -1.20 6.20 12.49
N TRP A 66 -2.26 5.49 12.10
CA TRP A 66 -2.61 4.21 12.70
C TRP A 66 -1.49 3.18 12.56
N LEU A 67 -0.93 2.99 11.36
CA LEU A 67 0.21 2.07 11.13
C LEU A 67 1.43 2.45 11.98
N ARG A 68 1.73 3.75 12.14
CA ARG A 68 2.83 4.22 13.00
C ARG A 68 2.56 3.97 14.48
N SER A 69 1.31 4.07 14.92
CA SER A 69 0.95 3.80 16.32
C SER A 69 1.16 2.33 16.70
N LEU A 70 1.01 1.40 15.75
CA LEU A 70 1.24 -0.04 16.01
C LEU A 70 2.67 -0.35 16.47
N ARG A 71 3.66 0.48 16.08
CA ARG A 71 5.05 0.31 16.51
C ARG A 71 5.27 0.45 18.02
N LYS A 72 4.27 0.96 18.75
CA LYS A 72 4.31 1.16 20.20
C LYS A 72 3.65 0.00 20.97
N LEU A 73 3.05 -0.97 20.26
CA LEU A 73 2.33 -2.10 20.85
C LEU A 73 3.23 -3.33 20.95
N GLU A 74 2.81 -4.28 21.78
CA GLU A 74 3.45 -5.59 21.87
C GLU A 74 3.19 -6.43 20.62
N LEU A 75 4.09 -7.36 20.31
CA LEU A 75 4.04 -8.17 19.09
C LEU A 75 2.68 -8.83 18.84
N GLN A 76 2.06 -9.38 19.90
CA GLN A 76 0.78 -10.07 19.78
C GLN A 76 -0.36 -9.13 19.38
N ASP A 77 -0.36 -7.91 19.92
CA ASP A 77 -1.34 -6.89 19.59
C ASP A 77 -1.13 -6.38 18.16
N VAL A 78 0.13 -6.21 17.72
CA VAL A 78 0.45 -5.82 16.34
C VAL A 78 -0.04 -6.87 15.34
N ILE A 79 0.22 -8.15 15.60
CA ILE A 79 -0.26 -9.25 14.76
C ILE A 79 -1.79 -9.24 14.70
N SER A 80 -2.45 -9.16 15.86
CA SER A 80 -3.91 -9.11 15.96
C SER A 80 -4.51 -7.95 15.14
N GLU A 81 -3.92 -6.76 15.22
CA GLU A 81 -4.39 -5.58 14.49
C GLU A 81 -4.14 -5.66 12.97
N LEU A 82 -2.96 -6.13 12.54
CA LEU A 82 -2.62 -6.25 11.12
C LEU A 82 -3.41 -7.36 10.43
N SER A 83 -3.68 -8.47 11.12
CA SER A 83 -4.48 -9.58 10.58
C SER A 83 -5.96 -9.24 10.35
N LYS A 84 -6.44 -8.07 10.78
CA LYS A 84 -7.78 -7.56 10.45
C LYS A 84 -7.84 -6.93 9.06
N LEU A 85 -6.71 -6.58 8.45
CA LEU A 85 -6.66 -6.04 7.10
C LEU A 85 -6.89 -7.15 6.06
N PRO A 86 -7.54 -6.87 4.92
CA PRO A 86 -7.77 -7.88 3.89
C PRO A 86 -6.46 -8.38 3.26
N GLY A 87 -6.22 -9.69 3.31
CA GLY A 87 -5.09 -10.35 2.65
C GLY A 87 -4.19 -11.03 3.65
#